data_AF-A0A6D0IMQ2-F1
#
_entry.id   AF-A0A6D0IMQ2-F1
#
_cell.length_a   1.000
_cell.length_b   1.000
_cell.length_c   1.000
_cell.angle_alpha   90.00
_cell.angle_beta   90.00
_cell.angle_gamma   90.00
#
_symmetry.space_group_name_H-M   'P 1'
#
loop_
_entity.id
_entity.type
_entity.pdbx_description
1 polymer ?
#
loop_
_entity_poly.entity_id
_entity_poly.type
_entity_poly.pdbx_seq_one_letter_code
_entity_poly.pdbx_strand_id
1 'polypeptide(L)' 'MHAYLHCLSHSPLVGYVDPAQEVLDEVNGVIASARERIAAFSPELVVLFAPDHYNGFFYDVMPPF' A
#
# COMPACT_ATOMS: atom_id res chain seq x y z
N MET A 1 20.41 -13.09 -4.25
CA MET A 1 19.55 -11.90 -4.25
C MET A 1 18.13 -12.37 -3.98
N HIS A 2 17.53 -11.92 -2.89
CA HIS A 2 16.16 -12.27 -2.53
C HIS A 2 15.25 -11.06 -2.73
N ALA A 3 14.03 -11.31 -3.21
CA ALA A 3 13.00 -10.29 -3.32
C ALA A 3 11.80 -10.76 -2.51
N TYR A 4 11.20 -9.82 -1.77
CA TYR A 4 9.94 -10.02 -1.07
C TYR A 4 8.89 -9.10 -1.70
N LEU A 5 7.80 -9.70 -2.18
CA LEU A 5 6.67 -8.98 -2.75
C LEU A 5 5.54 -8.91 -1.74
N HIS A 6 4.98 -7.72 -1.55
CA HIS A 6 3.81 -7.51 -0.70
C HIS A 6 2.86 -6.50 -1.34
N CYS A 7 1.56 -6.77 -1.25
CA CYS A 7 0.50 -5.89 -1.76
C CYS A 7 -0.28 -5.32 -0.59
N LEU A 8 -0.56 -4.02 -0.62
CA LEU A 8 -1.37 -3.32 0.36
C LEU A 8 -2.33 -2.37 -0.36
N SER A 9 -3.49 -2.13 0.25
CA SER A 9 -4.39 -1.06 -0.17
C SER A 9 -3.75 0.31 0.07
N HIS A 10 -4.01 1.28 -0.81
CA HIS A 10 -3.64 2.68 -0.66
C HIS A 10 -4.88 3.59 -0.53
N SER A 11 -6.03 3.05 -0.08
CA SER A 11 -7.27 3.81 0.03
C SER A 11 -7.09 5.10 0.82
N PRO A 12 -7.46 6.27 0.26
CA PRO A 12 -7.40 7.54 0.99
C PRO A 12 -8.56 7.72 1.97
N LEU A 13 -9.49 6.76 2.04
CA LEU A 13 -10.75 6.89 2.78
C LEU A 13 -10.66 6.44 4.24
N VAL A 14 -9.56 5.79 4.64
CA VAL A 14 -9.33 5.38 6.03
C VAL A 14 -9.35 6.62 6.93
N GLY A 15 -10.20 6.61 7.95
CA GLY A 15 -10.41 7.74 8.87
C GLY A 15 -11.44 8.79 8.37
N TYR A 16 -11.99 8.63 7.17
CA TYR A 16 -13.03 9.51 6.62
C TYR A 16 -14.38 8.81 6.48
N VAL A 17 -14.38 7.59 5.94
CA VAL A 17 -15.58 6.80 5.69
C VAL A 17 -15.29 5.37 6.11
N ASP A 18 -15.17 5.20 7.43
CA ASP A 18 -14.80 3.92 7.99
C ASP A 18 -15.98 2.93 8.03
N PRO A 19 -15.73 1.64 7.74
CA PRO A 19 -16.72 0.58 7.96
C PRO A 19 -16.90 0.33 9.46
N ALA A 20 -17.70 -0.71 9.79
CA ALA A 20 -17.82 -1.18 11.17
C ALA A 20 -16.44 -1.48 11.78
N GLN A 21 -16.28 -1.22 13.09
CA GLN A 21 -15.01 -1.33 13.79
C GLN A 21 -14.36 -2.72 13.65
N GLU A 22 -15.15 -3.79 13.64
CA GLU A 22 -14.65 -5.16 13.47
C GLU A 22 -13.88 -5.34 12.14
N VAL A 23 -14.31 -4.65 11.07
CA VAL A 23 -13.62 -4.66 9.77
C VAL A 23 -12.32 -3.86 9.84
N LEU A 24 -12.34 -2.71 10.54
CA LEU A 24 -11.12 -1.92 10.76
C LEU A 24 -10.08 -2.69 11.57
N ASP A 25 -10.52 -3.41 12.60
CA ASP A 25 -9.66 -4.22 13.45
C ASP A 25 -9.00 -5.36 12.65
N GLU A 26 -9.76 -6.02 11.77
CA GLU A 26 -9.22 -7.02 10.85
C GLU A 26 -8.15 -6.41 9.92
N VAL A 27 -8.45 -5.27 9.28
CA VAL A 27 -7.50 -4.56 8.40
C VAL A 27 -6.23 -4.18 9.17
N ASN A 28 -6.36 -3.64 10.37
CA ASN A 28 -5.24 -3.28 11.23
C ASN A 28 -4.39 -4.49 11.62
N GLY A 29 -5.03 -5.63 11.90
CA GLY A 29 -4.34 -6.90 12.14
C GLY A 29 -3.50 -7.35 10.95
N VAL A 30 -4.08 -7.31 9.73
CA VAL A 30 -3.36 -7.67 8.49
C VAL A 30 -2.17 -6.75 8.25
N ILE A 31 -2.34 -5.44 8.47
CA ILE A 31 -1.26 -4.44 8.35
C ILE A 31 -0.15 -4.69 9.39
N ALA A 32 -0.51 -5.03 10.62
CA ALA A 32 0.48 -5.35 11.66
C ALA A 32 1.32 -6.57 11.28
N SER A 33 0.69 -7.67 10.82
CA SER A 33 1.43 -8.85 10.35
C SER A 33 2.28 -8.57 9.11
N ALA A 34 1.83 -7.69 8.21
CA ALA A 34 2.62 -7.25 7.07
C ALA A 34 3.89 -6.51 7.51
N ARG A 35 3.75 -5.60 8.48
CA ARG A 35 4.87 -4.85 9.08
C ARG A 35 5.92 -5.79 9.67
N GLU A 36 5.50 -6.80 10.43
CA GLU A 36 6.41 -7.80 11.01
C GLU A 36 7.19 -8.56 9.93
N ARG A 37 6.52 -9.03 8.86
CA ARG A 37 7.18 -9.73 7.75
C ARG A 37 8.19 -8.85 7.02
N ILE A 38 7.84 -7.58 6.76
CA ILE A 38 8.73 -6.63 6.09
C ILE A 38 9.94 -6.32 6.97
N ALA A 39 9.75 -6.13 8.28
CA ALA A 39 10.84 -5.90 9.22
C ALA A 39 11.79 -7.09 9.28
N ALA A 40 11.25 -8.33 9.31
CA ALA A 40 12.07 -9.54 9.28
C ALA A 40 12.85 -9.73 7.97
N PHE A 41 12.28 -9.28 6.84
CA PHE A 41 12.99 -9.29 5.55
C PHE A 41 14.15 -8.28 5.49
N SER A 42 14.08 -7.19 6.28
CA SER A 42 15.13 -6.17 6.39
C SER A 42 15.56 -5.59 5.03
N PRO A 43 14.64 -5.03 4.22
CA PRO A 43 14.97 -4.53 2.88
C PRO A 43 15.89 -3.30 2.93
N GLU A 44 16.93 -3.31 2.10
CA GLU A 44 17.79 -2.13 1.86
C GLU A 44 17.24 -1.22 0.74
N LEU A 45 16.35 -1.74 -0.10
CA LEU A 45 15.67 -1.02 -1.18
C LEU A 45 14.19 -1.43 -1.23
N VAL A 46 13.31 -0.45 -1.36
CA VAL A 46 11.88 -0.65 -1.62
C VAL A 46 11.55 -0.04 -2.98
N VAL A 47 10.97 -0.85 -3.86
CA VAL A 47 10.42 -0.40 -5.15
C VAL A 47 8.91 -0.39 -5.03
N LEU A 48 8.30 0.78 -5.12
CA LEU A 48 6.85 0.95 -4.99
C LEU A 48 6.19 0.98 -6.38
N PHE A 49 5.24 0.08 -6.58
CA PHE A 49 4.34 0.09 -7.74
C PHE A 49 3.00 0.64 -7.29
N ALA A 50 2.68 1.88 -7.66
CA ALA A 50 1.46 2.56 -7.25
C ALA A 50 0.92 3.46 -8.37
N PRO A 51 -0.41 3.66 -8.45
CA PRO A 51 -1.00 4.63 -9.35
C PRO A 51 -0.79 6.07 -8.83
N ASP A 52 -0.58 7.01 -9.76
CA ASP A 52 -0.36 8.44 -9.47
C ASP A 52 -1.65 9.20 -9.08
N HIS A 53 -2.82 8.71 -9.52
CA HIS A 53 -4.12 9.39 -9.41
C HIS A 53 -4.11 10.84 -9.93
N TYR A 54 -3.36 11.10 -11.01
CA TYR A 54 -3.28 12.41 -11.67
C TYR A 54 -2.67 13.51 -10.79
N ASN A 55 -1.71 13.19 -9.93
CA ASN A 55 -0.95 14.17 -9.16
C ASN A 55 0.32 14.64 -9.88
N GLY A 56 1.07 13.71 -10.47
CA GLY A 56 2.28 13.96 -11.24
C GLY A 56 2.05 13.96 -12.76
N PHE A 57 1.12 13.13 -13.26
CA PHE A 57 0.83 13.02 -14.69
C PHE A 57 -0.66 13.22 -14.99
N PHE A 58 -0.96 14.30 -15.72
CA PHE A 58 -2.30 14.55 -16.26
C PHE A 58 -2.48 13.85 -17.62
N TYR A 59 -3.71 13.84 -18.14
CA TYR A 59 -4.08 13.09 -19.34
C TYR A 59 -3.13 13.27 -20.54
N ASP A 60 -2.66 14.49 -20.78
CA ASP A 60 -1.82 14.79 -21.96
C ASP A 60 -0.40 14.20 -21.87
N VAL A 61 0.06 13.87 -20.66
CA VAL A 61 1.42 13.38 -20.37
C VAL A 61 1.41 12.00 -19.72
N MET A 62 0.26 11.34 -19.69
CA MET A 62 0.13 10.02 -19.08
C MET A 62 0.95 9.01 -19.88
N PRO A 63 1.96 8.37 -19.27
CA PRO A 63 2.68 7.31 -19.96
C PRO A 63 1.70 6.18 -20.30
N PRO A 64 1.88 5.48 -21.44
CA PRO A 64 1.19 4.24 -21.64
C PRO A 64 1.72 3.30 -20.55
N PHE A 65 0.82 2.73 -19.75
CA PHE A 65 1.08 1.80 -18.63
C PHE A 65 1.90 2.35 -17.45
#